data_AF-A0A1M7DMG0-F1
#
_entry.id   AF-A0A1M7DMG0-F1
#
_cell.length_a   1.000
_cell.length_b   1.000
_cell.length_c   1.000
_cell.angle_alpha   90.00
_cell.angle_beta   90.00
_cell.angle_gamma   90.00
#
_symmetry.space_group_name_H-M   'P 1'
#
loop_
_entity.id
_entity.type
_entity.pdbx_description
1 polymer ?
#
loop_
_entity_poly.entity_id
_entity_poly.type
_entity_poly.pdbx_seq_one_letter_code
_entity_poly.pdbx_strand_id
1 'polypeptide(L)'
;MVLILTTTVVYSQEIKPLTVGDRMPDVVLKSVLNYSKSAAKLSDFAGKAIVLDFWFIRCGSCREAMPHLDSLQKTFKNDLQLLLVTWEDKKKVEEFFATDLNAKNLKFVNVVNDSVLRQYFPAKGFPHQIWINKNNVITAITDGSSTSVENIQKLINAGKIDLPVKVDEMDSKLNQGTDPLMTYRYSTTKDKILKYSYFSKRRSEFRGGASLEVDTLHQVARACFTNVDFLGLYDNAYTSSLGSADLHRPSRMIRKDTNPVNTKEDYKTFTNIFCYDLMYKDTTTFNFGKHMVRDLDDYFGVKSHEETKKIKCLVIREKGSSQIYRQPLDGYEKKFLNCKMIIGKKNKANKAWQGFLKEELNRNNYMPVIVDLDINQPISFEFTWTPDDVKAMSKELEKFGLEMVIEKRPRKVIILENK
;
A
#
# COMPACT_ATOMS: atom_id res chain seq x y z
N MET A 1 23.68 40.51 -47.37
CA MET A 1 22.56 40.37 -46.42
C MET A 1 22.99 39.37 -45.35
N VAL A 2 23.45 39.85 -44.20
CA VAL A 2 23.94 38.99 -43.10
C VAL A 2 22.74 38.62 -42.23
N LEU A 3 22.40 37.33 -42.20
CA LEU A 3 21.30 36.80 -41.41
C LEU A 3 21.81 36.57 -39.97
N ILE A 4 21.41 37.42 -39.03
CA ILE A 4 21.70 37.22 -37.61
C ILE A 4 20.62 36.28 -37.04
N LEU A 5 20.98 35.02 -36.81
CA LEU A 5 20.16 34.09 -36.04
C LEU A 5 20.29 34.45 -34.55
N THR A 6 19.26 35.05 -33.98
CA THR A 6 19.10 35.19 -32.53
C THR A 6 18.55 33.88 -31.96
N THR A 7 19.41 33.09 -31.33
CA THR A 7 18.98 31.94 -30.53
C THR A 7 18.40 32.45 -29.21
N THR A 8 17.08 32.44 -29.08
CA THR A 8 16.41 32.65 -27.79
C THR A 8 16.64 31.41 -26.93
N VAL A 9 17.52 31.53 -25.94
CA VAL A 9 17.66 30.53 -24.88
C VAL A 9 16.40 30.62 -24.01
N VAL A 10 15.47 29.68 -24.19
CA VAL A 10 14.32 29.52 -23.29
C VAL A 10 14.83 28.90 -22.00
N TYR A 11 15.09 29.74 -20.99
CA TYR A 11 15.28 29.26 -19.63
C TYR A 11 13.96 28.65 -19.14
N SER A 12 13.93 27.32 -18.99
CA SER A 12 12.87 26.66 -18.22
C SER A 12 12.93 27.21 -16.80
N GLN A 13 11.95 28.02 -16.43
CA GLN A 13 11.87 28.57 -15.08
C GLN A 13 11.72 27.43 -14.08
N GLU A 14 12.65 27.33 -13.13
CA GLU A 14 12.63 26.30 -12.09
C GLU A 14 11.41 26.51 -11.17
N ILE A 15 10.54 25.50 -11.07
CA ILE A 15 9.34 25.56 -10.23
C ILE A 15 9.75 25.46 -8.76
N LYS A 16 9.50 26.53 -8.00
CA LYS A 16 9.72 26.54 -6.54
C LYS A 16 8.52 25.91 -5.81
N PRO A 17 8.76 25.01 -4.84
CA PRO A 17 7.70 24.48 -3.97
C PRO A 17 6.95 25.60 -3.24
N LEU A 18 5.63 25.43 -3.08
CA LEU A 18 4.75 26.37 -2.39
C LEU A 18 4.43 25.89 -0.98
N THR A 19 4.11 26.84 -0.11
CA THR A 19 3.81 26.64 1.30
C THR A 19 2.47 27.25 1.69
N VAL A 20 2.01 27.00 2.92
CA VAL A 20 0.79 27.63 3.45
C VAL A 20 0.98 29.15 3.49
N GLY A 21 -0.01 29.88 2.96
CA GLY A 21 0.01 31.34 2.82
C GLY A 21 0.34 31.83 1.41
N ASP A 22 0.98 31.00 0.58
CA ASP A 22 1.28 31.35 -0.80
C ASP A 22 0.02 31.39 -1.66
N ARG A 23 0.05 32.21 -2.72
CA ARG A 23 -0.97 32.22 -3.77
C ARG A 23 -0.64 31.17 -4.82
N MET A 24 -1.64 30.39 -5.21
CA MET A 24 -1.44 29.36 -6.22
C MET A 24 -1.30 30.01 -7.62
N PRO A 25 -0.25 29.72 -8.40
CA PRO A 25 -0.17 30.19 -9.78
C PRO A 25 -1.28 29.57 -10.63
N ASP A 26 -1.66 30.24 -11.73
CA ASP A 26 -2.65 29.68 -12.65
C ASP A 26 -2.03 28.55 -13.50
N VAL A 27 -2.09 27.33 -12.96
CA VAL A 27 -1.47 26.15 -13.57
C VAL A 27 -2.36 25.57 -14.67
N VAL A 28 -1.75 25.23 -15.81
CA VAL A 28 -2.40 24.47 -16.88
C VAL A 28 -2.35 22.98 -16.56
N LEU A 29 -3.53 22.38 -16.37
CA LEU A 29 -3.77 20.96 -16.16
C LEU A 29 -3.90 20.28 -17.54
N LYS A 30 -2.82 19.66 -18.01
CA LYS A 30 -2.71 19.17 -19.40
C LYS A 30 -3.59 17.97 -19.74
N SER A 31 -3.94 17.15 -18.75
CA SER A 31 -4.76 15.95 -18.95
C SER A 31 -5.77 15.79 -17.82
N VAL A 32 -7.03 16.00 -18.15
CA VAL A 32 -8.14 15.98 -17.20
C VAL A 32 -9.22 15.00 -17.66
N LEU A 33 -9.72 14.19 -16.73
CA LEU A 33 -10.85 13.28 -16.93
C LEU A 33 -12.10 13.81 -16.22
N ASN A 34 -13.27 13.40 -16.72
CA ASN A 34 -14.59 13.80 -16.20
C ASN A 34 -14.78 15.33 -16.10
N TYR A 35 -14.16 16.06 -17.02
CA TYR A 35 -14.35 17.50 -17.21
C TYR A 35 -14.79 17.74 -18.66
N SER A 36 -15.41 18.90 -18.93
CA SER A 36 -15.94 19.24 -20.25
C SER A 36 -14.86 19.29 -21.34
N LYS A 37 -13.60 19.48 -20.94
CA LYS A 37 -12.42 19.53 -21.80
C LYS A 37 -11.37 18.54 -21.29
N SER A 38 -10.49 18.09 -22.20
CA SER A 38 -9.36 17.20 -21.88
C SER A 38 -8.20 17.91 -21.17
N ALA A 39 -8.24 19.24 -21.07
CA ALA A 39 -7.33 20.09 -20.32
C ALA A 39 -8.12 21.19 -19.61
N ALA A 40 -7.59 21.70 -18.50
CA ALA A 40 -8.18 22.79 -17.74
C ALA A 40 -7.09 23.73 -17.22
N LYS A 41 -7.46 24.91 -16.75
CA LYS A 41 -6.63 25.77 -15.90
C LYS A 41 -7.15 25.73 -14.48
N LEU A 42 -6.30 26.02 -13.50
CA LEU A 42 -6.78 26.11 -12.13
C LEU A 42 -7.81 27.24 -11.96
N SER A 43 -7.64 28.34 -12.72
CA SER A 43 -8.61 29.43 -12.80
C SER A 43 -9.98 29.03 -13.34
N ASP A 44 -10.12 27.90 -14.04
CA ASP A 44 -11.44 27.37 -14.47
C ASP A 44 -12.32 26.98 -13.27
N PHE A 45 -11.72 26.84 -12.07
CA PHE A 45 -12.41 26.51 -10.82
C PHE A 45 -12.47 27.70 -9.84
N ALA A 46 -12.13 28.92 -10.30
CA ALA A 46 -12.16 30.12 -9.47
C ALA A 46 -13.55 30.38 -8.85
N GLY A 47 -13.56 31.02 -7.68
CA GLY A 47 -14.79 31.28 -6.89
C GLY A 47 -15.24 30.12 -6.00
N LYS A 48 -14.66 28.93 -6.19
CA LYS A 48 -14.79 27.80 -5.26
C LYS A 48 -13.56 27.67 -4.39
N ALA A 49 -13.73 27.08 -3.21
CA ALA A 49 -12.62 26.44 -2.52
C ALA A 49 -12.16 25.24 -3.35
N ILE A 50 -10.85 25.01 -3.42
CA ILE A 50 -10.27 23.90 -4.17
C ILE A 50 -9.51 23.01 -3.19
N VAL A 51 -9.73 21.70 -3.28
CA VAL A 51 -8.90 20.70 -2.61
C VAL A 51 -8.24 19.85 -3.68
N LEU A 52 -6.91 19.93 -3.77
CA LEU A 52 -6.11 19.03 -4.58
C LEU A 52 -5.80 17.79 -3.74
N ASP A 53 -6.36 16.64 -4.09
CA ASP A 53 -6.10 15.35 -3.43
C ASP A 53 -5.12 14.53 -4.26
N PHE A 54 -3.86 14.45 -3.83
CA PHE A 54 -2.84 13.69 -4.52
C PHE A 54 -2.88 12.22 -4.12
N TRP A 55 -2.93 11.34 -5.12
CA TRP A 55 -3.10 9.89 -4.92
C TRP A 55 -2.41 9.07 -6.01
N PHE A 56 -2.40 7.74 -5.83
CA PHE A 56 -1.96 6.77 -6.84
C PHE A 56 -2.70 5.44 -6.72
N ILE A 57 -2.68 4.61 -7.77
CA ILE A 57 -3.52 3.41 -7.89
C ILE A 57 -3.34 2.41 -6.74
N ARG A 58 -2.14 2.29 -6.17
CA ARG A 58 -1.83 1.39 -5.04
C ARG A 58 -1.90 2.06 -3.66
N CYS A 59 -2.40 3.29 -3.57
CA CYS A 59 -2.58 3.97 -2.29
C CYS A 59 -3.82 3.43 -1.56
N GLY A 60 -3.64 2.52 -0.60
CA GLY A 60 -4.75 1.93 0.16
C GLY A 60 -5.61 2.97 0.89
N SER A 61 -4.98 3.86 1.64
CA SER A 61 -5.64 4.95 2.38
C SER A 61 -6.39 5.92 1.46
N CYS A 62 -5.80 6.31 0.31
CA CYS A 62 -6.49 7.18 -0.65
C CYS A 62 -7.76 6.51 -1.18
N ARG A 63 -7.68 5.23 -1.56
CA ARG A 63 -8.82 4.45 -2.09
C ARG A 63 -9.96 4.34 -1.07
N GLU A 64 -9.65 4.19 0.21
CA GLU A 64 -10.65 4.16 1.28
C GLU A 64 -11.30 5.53 1.53
N ALA A 65 -10.58 6.63 1.29
CA ALA A 65 -11.09 8.00 1.49
C ALA A 65 -12.00 8.48 0.34
N MET A 66 -11.86 7.94 -0.87
CA MET A 66 -12.58 8.40 -2.06
C MET A 66 -14.11 8.48 -1.89
N PRO A 67 -14.84 7.49 -1.34
CA PRO A 67 -16.29 7.61 -1.13
C PRO A 67 -16.68 8.79 -0.23
N HIS A 68 -15.87 9.08 0.78
CA HIS A 68 -16.09 10.21 1.68
C HIS A 68 -15.82 11.56 0.98
N LEU A 69 -14.75 11.65 0.19
CA LEU A 69 -14.48 12.83 -0.62
C LEU A 69 -15.61 13.11 -1.63
N ASP A 70 -16.18 12.07 -2.22
CA ASP A 70 -17.31 12.20 -3.16
C ASP A 70 -18.57 12.72 -2.45
N SER A 71 -18.82 12.25 -1.22
CA SER A 71 -19.88 12.80 -0.38
C SER A 71 -19.69 14.31 -0.12
N LEU A 72 -18.47 14.74 0.22
CA LEU A 72 -18.17 16.15 0.43
C LEU A 72 -18.33 16.98 -0.86
N GLN A 73 -17.86 16.48 -2.00
CA GLN A 73 -18.04 17.14 -3.30
C GLN A 73 -19.52 17.33 -3.64
N LYS A 74 -20.37 16.35 -3.34
CA LYS A 74 -21.82 16.42 -3.58
C LYS A 74 -22.49 17.43 -2.65
N THR A 75 -22.14 17.40 -1.36
CA THR A 75 -22.69 18.33 -0.35
C THR A 75 -22.34 19.78 -0.66
N PHE A 76 -21.10 20.05 -1.06
CA PHE A 76 -20.59 21.42 -1.30
C PHE A 76 -20.42 21.76 -2.78
N LYS A 77 -21.18 21.13 -3.69
CA LYS A 77 -20.97 21.21 -5.15
C LYS A 77 -20.83 22.64 -5.73
N ASN A 78 -21.50 23.63 -5.12
CA ASN A 78 -21.48 25.01 -5.58
C ASN A 78 -20.25 25.78 -5.09
N ASP A 79 -19.65 25.35 -3.98
CA ASP A 79 -18.63 26.10 -3.24
C ASP A 79 -17.28 25.39 -3.15
N LEU A 80 -17.24 24.09 -3.46
CA LEU A 80 -16.05 23.24 -3.40
C LEU A 80 -15.79 22.57 -4.75
N GLN A 81 -14.52 22.53 -5.14
CA GLN A 81 -13.99 21.66 -6.18
C GLN A 81 -12.91 20.75 -5.60
N LEU A 82 -13.18 19.45 -5.57
CA LEU A 82 -12.19 18.41 -5.33
C LEU A 82 -11.57 17.99 -6.67
N LEU A 83 -10.24 18.08 -6.77
CA LEU A 83 -9.45 17.63 -7.90
C LEU A 83 -8.56 16.49 -7.45
N LEU A 84 -8.76 15.31 -8.03
CA LEU A 84 -7.91 14.15 -7.75
C LEU A 84 -6.69 14.21 -8.67
N VAL A 85 -5.49 14.35 -8.09
CA VAL A 85 -4.25 14.58 -8.84
C VAL A 85 -3.36 13.34 -8.77
N THR A 86 -2.93 12.84 -9.92
CA THR A 86 -2.02 11.69 -9.99
C THR A 86 -1.05 11.80 -11.16
N TRP A 87 0.15 11.25 -10.97
CA TRP A 87 1.14 11.08 -12.03
C TRP A 87 0.91 9.82 -12.87
N GLU A 88 -0.02 8.97 -12.44
CA GLU A 88 -0.31 7.71 -13.12
C GLU A 88 -0.88 7.95 -14.53
N ASP A 89 -0.62 6.98 -15.39
CA ASP A 89 -1.07 7.00 -16.78
C ASP A 89 -2.60 7.04 -16.88
N LYS A 90 -3.11 7.86 -17.80
CA LYS A 90 -4.54 8.05 -18.05
C LYS A 90 -5.29 6.71 -18.17
N LYS A 91 -4.80 5.79 -19.00
CA LYS A 91 -5.50 4.52 -19.26
C LYS A 91 -5.58 3.67 -18.00
N LYS A 92 -4.50 3.63 -17.21
CA LYS A 92 -4.49 2.90 -15.93
C LYS A 92 -5.46 3.51 -14.91
N VAL A 93 -5.58 4.84 -14.89
CA VAL A 93 -6.55 5.54 -14.03
C VAL A 93 -7.99 5.23 -14.45
N GLU A 94 -8.28 5.24 -15.76
CA GLU A 94 -9.60 4.85 -16.28
C GLU A 94 -9.94 3.39 -15.93
N GLU A 95 -9.00 2.46 -16.10
CA GLU A 95 -9.17 1.05 -15.70
C GLU A 95 -9.39 0.90 -14.18
N PHE A 96 -8.68 1.67 -13.36
CA PHE A 96 -8.86 1.70 -11.92
C PHE A 96 -10.29 2.15 -11.55
N PHE A 97 -10.74 3.29 -12.09
CA PHE A 97 -12.11 3.78 -11.88
C PHE A 97 -13.19 2.93 -12.56
N ALA A 98 -12.84 1.94 -13.37
CA ALA A 98 -13.81 0.97 -13.89
C ALA A 98 -13.93 -0.29 -13.02
N THR A 99 -12.91 -0.60 -12.20
CA THR A 99 -12.77 -1.91 -11.55
C THR A 99 -12.72 -1.87 -10.03
N ASP A 100 -12.30 -0.76 -9.43
CA ASP A 100 -12.12 -0.64 -7.98
C ASP A 100 -13.46 -0.54 -7.23
N LEU A 101 -13.60 -1.29 -6.13
CA LEU A 101 -14.85 -1.34 -5.38
C LEU A 101 -15.26 0.01 -4.77
N ASN A 102 -14.30 0.82 -4.34
CA ASN A 102 -14.53 2.12 -3.71
C ASN A 102 -14.63 3.25 -4.75
N ALA A 103 -13.98 3.10 -5.91
CA ALA A 103 -13.92 4.16 -6.91
C ALA A 103 -14.88 3.99 -8.11
N LYS A 104 -15.38 2.78 -8.41
CA LYS A 104 -16.03 2.45 -9.70
C LYS A 104 -17.23 3.31 -10.14
N ASN A 105 -17.88 3.98 -9.19
CA ASN A 105 -19.07 4.79 -9.43
C ASN A 105 -18.82 6.30 -9.21
N LEU A 106 -17.58 6.69 -8.94
CA LEU A 106 -17.22 8.06 -8.59
C LEU A 106 -16.82 8.83 -9.85
N LYS A 107 -17.27 10.08 -9.95
CA LYS A 107 -17.05 10.94 -11.13
C LYS A 107 -16.24 12.19 -10.77
N PHE A 108 -15.12 11.99 -10.08
CA PHE A 108 -14.21 13.09 -9.79
C PHE A 108 -13.59 13.67 -11.06
N VAL A 109 -13.34 14.98 -11.05
CA VAL A 109 -12.39 15.60 -11.98
C VAL A 109 -11.01 15.08 -11.61
N ASN A 110 -10.38 14.32 -12.51
CA ASN A 110 -9.06 13.73 -12.28
C ASN A 110 -8.03 14.43 -13.15
N VAL A 111 -6.97 14.96 -12.54
CA VAL A 111 -5.76 15.41 -13.23
C VAL A 111 -4.80 14.21 -13.29
N VAL A 112 -4.61 13.68 -14.49
CA VAL A 112 -3.76 12.49 -14.73
C VAL A 112 -2.47 12.90 -15.44
N ASN A 113 -1.47 12.02 -15.45
CA ASN A 113 -0.14 12.34 -15.99
C ASN A 113 0.47 13.63 -15.41
N ASP A 114 0.11 13.99 -14.16
CA ASP A 114 0.60 15.24 -13.58
C ASP A 114 2.12 15.21 -13.41
N SER A 115 2.72 16.29 -13.88
CA SER A 115 4.15 16.58 -13.73
C SER A 115 4.38 17.99 -13.18
N VAL A 116 3.34 18.82 -13.05
CA VAL A 116 3.50 20.24 -12.70
C VAL A 116 3.06 20.49 -11.26
N LEU A 117 1.88 20.01 -10.86
CA LEU A 117 1.39 20.22 -9.49
C LEU A 117 2.29 19.53 -8.45
N ARG A 118 2.85 18.36 -8.78
CA ARG A 118 3.85 17.68 -7.93
C ARG A 118 5.18 18.42 -7.77
N GLN A 119 5.52 19.36 -8.65
CA GLN A 119 6.70 20.21 -8.47
C GLN A 119 6.41 21.35 -7.48
N TYR A 120 5.20 21.93 -7.53
CA TYR A 120 4.76 22.91 -6.54
C TYR A 120 4.53 22.28 -5.16
N PHE A 121 4.11 21.02 -5.10
CA PHE A 121 3.81 20.29 -3.86
C PHE A 121 4.54 18.94 -3.83
N PRO A 122 5.87 18.94 -3.62
CA PRO A 122 6.62 17.71 -3.52
C PRO A 122 6.18 16.93 -2.28
N ALA A 123 5.79 15.67 -2.49
CA ALA A 123 5.35 14.78 -1.42
C ALA A 123 6.04 13.41 -1.52
N LYS A 124 6.40 12.85 -0.36
CA LYS A 124 7.00 11.51 -0.25
C LYS A 124 5.96 10.45 0.10
N GLY A 125 4.96 10.80 0.91
CA GLY A 125 3.84 9.92 1.29
C GLY A 125 2.50 10.43 0.76
N PHE A 126 1.57 9.51 0.50
CA PHE A 126 0.20 9.82 0.10
C PHE A 126 -0.80 9.15 1.06
N PRO A 127 -1.96 9.76 1.35
CA PRO A 127 -2.54 10.93 0.68
C PRO A 127 -1.79 12.23 0.99
N HIS A 128 -1.88 13.18 0.08
CA HIS A 128 -1.34 14.53 0.27
C HIS A 128 -2.36 15.53 -0.26
N GLN A 129 -2.86 16.40 0.60
CA GLN A 129 -3.95 17.33 0.25
C GLN A 129 -3.51 18.77 0.35
N ILE A 130 -3.84 19.56 -0.67
CA ILE A 130 -3.62 21.01 -0.70
C ILE A 130 -4.97 21.71 -0.72
N TRP A 131 -5.21 22.56 0.26
CA TRP A 131 -6.48 23.27 0.41
C TRP A 131 -6.29 24.73 0.04
N ILE A 132 -7.02 25.17 -0.96
CA ILE A 132 -6.94 26.51 -1.54
C ILE A 132 -8.30 27.18 -1.31
N ASN A 133 -8.30 28.37 -0.71
CA ASN A 133 -9.54 29.10 -0.47
C ASN A 133 -10.03 29.81 -1.75
N LYS A 134 -11.23 30.40 -1.68
CA LYS A 134 -11.86 31.14 -2.80
C LYS A 134 -11.03 32.33 -3.32
N ASN A 135 -10.08 32.83 -2.52
CA ASN A 135 -9.16 33.92 -2.88
C ASN A 135 -7.84 33.42 -3.47
N ASN A 136 -7.76 32.12 -3.81
CA ASN A 136 -6.60 31.47 -4.42
C ASN A 136 -5.36 31.43 -3.51
N VAL A 137 -5.56 31.38 -2.20
CA VAL A 137 -4.49 31.25 -1.18
C VAL A 137 -4.48 29.84 -0.62
N ILE A 138 -3.28 29.25 -0.50
CA ILE A 138 -3.07 27.94 0.12
C ILE A 138 -3.25 28.08 1.63
N THR A 139 -4.22 27.37 2.17
CA THR A 139 -4.63 27.43 3.59
C THR A 139 -4.17 26.22 4.39
N ALA A 140 -3.98 25.07 3.74
CA ALA A 140 -3.47 23.88 4.39
C ALA A 140 -2.75 22.94 3.41
N ILE A 141 -1.77 22.21 3.94
CA ILE A 141 -1.05 21.12 3.28
C ILE A 141 -1.10 19.94 4.26
N THR A 142 -1.90 18.90 4.01
CA THR A 142 -2.23 17.85 5.01
C THR A 142 -2.14 16.44 4.43
N ASP A 143 -2.38 15.41 5.26
CA ASP A 143 -2.46 14.00 4.86
C ASP A 143 -3.89 13.50 4.58
N GLY A 144 -4.88 14.41 4.60
CA GLY A 144 -6.29 14.11 4.37
C GLY A 144 -7.06 13.59 5.59
N SER A 145 -6.40 13.37 6.74
CA SER A 145 -7.07 12.94 7.99
C SER A 145 -8.04 14.01 8.55
N SER A 146 -7.79 15.28 8.22
CA SER A 146 -8.58 16.43 8.67
C SER A 146 -9.75 16.79 7.74
N THR A 147 -10.02 15.99 6.71
CA THR A 147 -11.01 16.30 5.67
C THR A 147 -12.43 15.95 6.13
N SER A 148 -13.01 16.80 6.96
CA SER A 148 -14.37 16.65 7.52
C SER A 148 -15.34 17.69 6.94
N VAL A 149 -16.64 17.47 7.11
CA VAL A 149 -17.70 18.44 6.75
C VAL A 149 -17.43 19.79 7.41
N GLU A 150 -17.08 19.80 8.70
CA GLU A 150 -16.82 21.00 9.47
C GLU A 150 -15.62 21.79 8.93
N ASN A 151 -14.50 21.11 8.65
CA ASN A 151 -13.29 21.78 8.18
C ASN A 151 -13.44 22.28 6.73
N ILE A 152 -14.16 21.55 5.87
CA ILE A 152 -14.50 22.02 4.52
C ILE A 152 -15.42 23.25 4.59
N GLN A 153 -16.39 23.28 5.49
CA GLN A 153 -17.21 24.47 5.69
C GLN A 153 -16.37 25.68 6.13
N LYS A 154 -15.39 25.49 7.02
CA LYS A 154 -14.44 26.53 7.43
C LYS A 154 -13.62 27.05 6.23
N LEU A 155 -13.16 26.16 5.36
CA LEU A 155 -12.46 26.51 4.12
C LEU A 155 -13.32 27.36 3.18
N ILE A 156 -14.57 26.94 2.96
CA ILE A 156 -15.52 27.65 2.09
C ILE A 156 -15.84 29.05 2.62
N ASN A 157 -15.97 29.18 3.93
CA ASN A 157 -16.28 30.45 4.61
C ASN A 157 -15.05 31.37 4.73
N ALA A 158 -13.90 30.99 4.15
CA ALA A 158 -12.64 31.71 4.18
C ALA A 158 -12.12 32.03 5.60
N GLY A 159 -12.47 31.21 6.59
CA GLY A 159 -11.90 31.29 7.93
C GLY A 159 -10.43 30.86 7.93
N LYS A 160 -9.62 31.39 8.85
CA LYS A 160 -8.30 30.81 9.14
C LYS A 160 -8.51 29.37 9.60
N ILE A 161 -7.95 28.42 8.87
CA ILE A 161 -7.98 27.00 9.26
C ILE A 161 -6.63 26.66 9.85
N ASP A 162 -6.61 26.28 11.11
CA ASP A 162 -5.43 25.76 11.76
C ASP A 162 -5.46 24.23 11.68
N LEU A 163 -4.88 23.69 10.61
CA LEU A 163 -4.73 22.24 10.41
C LEU A 163 -3.27 21.86 10.59
N PRO A 164 -3.00 20.64 11.12
CA PRO A 164 -1.65 20.11 11.13
C PRO A 164 -1.06 20.11 9.72
N VAL A 165 0.08 20.79 9.56
CA VAL A 165 0.84 20.74 8.32
C VAL A 165 1.49 19.37 8.21
N LYS A 166 1.25 18.66 7.11
CA LYS A 166 1.93 17.41 6.81
C LYS A 166 3.40 17.69 6.59
N VAL A 167 4.24 17.17 7.48
CA VAL A 167 5.70 17.18 7.33
C VAL A 167 6.11 15.84 6.74
N ASP A 168 6.63 15.86 5.51
CA ASP A 168 7.28 14.69 4.93
C ASP A 168 8.79 14.76 5.19
N GLU A 169 9.38 13.65 5.65
CA GLU A 169 10.83 13.52 5.74
C GLU A 169 11.42 13.35 4.33
N MET A 170 12.25 14.31 3.93
CA MET A 170 12.87 14.39 2.61
C MET A 170 14.17 13.61 2.52
N ASP A 171 14.85 13.38 3.65
CA ASP A 171 16.03 12.54 3.73
C ASP A 171 15.63 11.10 3.40
N SER A 172 16.13 10.61 2.27
CA SER A 172 15.82 9.27 1.79
C SER A 172 16.31 8.19 2.74
N LYS A 173 17.38 8.45 3.50
CA LYS A 173 17.94 7.48 4.44
C LYS A 173 17.08 7.31 5.67
N LEU A 174 16.57 8.42 6.20
CA LEU A 174 15.62 8.42 7.31
C LEU A 174 14.28 7.86 6.85
N ASN A 175 13.72 8.35 5.74
CA ASN A 175 12.42 7.93 5.22
C ASN A 175 12.33 6.42 4.94
N GLN A 176 13.42 5.82 4.43
CA GLN A 176 13.51 4.38 4.16
C GLN A 176 13.91 3.55 5.39
N GLY A 177 14.25 4.19 6.53
CA GLY A 177 14.74 3.50 7.72
C GLY A 177 16.14 2.88 7.55
N THR A 178 16.92 3.32 6.56
CA THR A 178 18.27 2.78 6.32
C THR A 178 19.28 3.16 7.41
N ASP A 179 19.06 4.28 8.11
CA ASP A 179 19.72 4.55 9.39
C ASP A 179 18.87 3.96 10.54
N PRO A 180 19.48 3.48 11.63
CA PRO A 180 18.79 3.10 12.86
C PRO A 180 17.76 4.11 13.33
N LEU A 181 16.60 3.60 13.70
CA LEU A 181 15.45 4.44 14.07
C LEU A 181 15.68 5.26 15.36
N MET A 182 16.72 4.92 16.13
CA MET A 182 17.03 5.55 17.43
C MET A 182 18.15 6.59 17.44
N THR A 183 18.92 6.75 16.35
CA THR A 183 20.22 7.41 16.51
C THR A 183 20.32 8.76 15.79
N TYR A 184 20.55 9.81 16.58
CA TYR A 184 21.14 11.05 16.10
C TYR A 184 22.64 10.81 15.81
N ARG A 185 23.08 11.07 14.57
CA ARG A 185 24.47 10.85 14.08
C ARG A 185 24.92 9.39 14.02
N TYR A 186 24.07 8.51 13.49
CA TYR A 186 24.39 7.08 13.29
C TYR A 186 25.77 6.85 12.68
N SER A 187 26.07 7.56 11.60
CA SER A 187 27.33 7.44 10.85
C SER A 187 28.59 7.59 11.72
N THR A 188 28.51 8.35 12.81
CA THR A 188 29.63 8.61 13.74
C THR A 188 29.67 7.67 14.95
N THR A 189 28.59 6.92 15.20
CA THR A 189 28.42 6.09 16.41
C THR A 189 28.18 4.62 16.11
N LYS A 190 27.95 4.24 14.84
CA LYS A 190 27.65 2.86 14.43
C LYS A 190 28.65 1.81 14.91
N ASP A 191 29.93 2.17 15.03
CA ASP A 191 30.97 1.24 15.49
C ASP A 191 31.03 1.09 17.01
N LYS A 192 30.29 1.92 17.75
CA LYS A 192 30.16 1.86 19.21
C LYS A 192 28.92 1.12 19.68
N ILE A 193 27.96 0.87 18.79
CA ILE A 193 26.72 0.16 19.10
C ILE A 193 26.97 -1.34 19.01
N LEU A 194 26.83 -2.06 20.11
CA LEU A 194 26.98 -3.52 20.14
C LEU A 194 25.67 -4.24 19.84
N LYS A 195 24.57 -3.75 20.40
CA LYS A 195 23.22 -4.30 20.21
C LYS A 195 22.19 -3.24 20.63
N TYR A 196 21.06 -3.18 19.93
CA TYR A 196 19.84 -2.57 20.44
C TYR A 196 18.60 -3.23 19.86
N SER A 197 17.48 -3.08 20.56
CA SER A 197 16.16 -3.17 19.95
C SER A 197 15.39 -1.87 20.21
N TYR A 198 14.63 -1.45 19.21
CA TYR A 198 13.78 -0.28 19.25
C TYR A 198 12.37 -0.68 18.87
N PHE A 199 11.40 -0.14 19.60
CA PHE A 199 9.99 -0.32 19.31
C PHE A 199 9.25 1.00 19.50
N SER A 200 8.41 1.37 18.52
CA SER A 200 7.55 2.55 18.62
C SER A 200 6.21 2.35 17.95
N LYS A 201 5.27 3.24 18.26
CA LYS A 201 4.08 3.47 17.44
C LYS A 201 4.48 3.91 16.02
N ARG A 202 3.51 3.96 15.11
CA ARG A 202 3.65 4.51 13.76
C ARG A 202 4.42 5.85 13.78
N ARG A 203 5.37 5.99 12.86
CA ARG A 203 6.19 7.18 12.62
C ARG A 203 5.86 7.70 11.23
N SER A 204 5.18 8.83 11.12
CA SER A 204 4.68 9.37 9.84
C SER A 204 5.78 9.71 8.84
N GLU A 205 7.01 9.93 9.31
CA GLU A 205 8.20 10.18 8.51
C GLU A 205 8.70 8.96 7.73
N PHE A 206 8.34 7.73 8.15
CA PHE A 206 8.83 6.51 7.54
C PHE A 206 7.82 5.90 6.56
N ARG A 207 8.32 5.31 5.48
CA ARG A 207 7.49 4.45 4.63
C ARG A 207 7.23 3.11 5.31
N GLY A 208 6.11 2.48 4.96
CA GLY A 208 5.83 1.09 5.31
C GLY A 208 6.85 0.17 4.63
N GLY A 209 7.56 -0.66 5.39
CA GLY A 209 8.61 -1.51 4.84
C GLY A 209 9.24 -2.46 5.85
N ALA A 210 9.97 -3.44 5.33
CA ALA A 210 10.78 -4.37 6.11
C ALA A 210 12.10 -4.62 5.38
N SER A 211 13.22 -4.64 6.10
CA SER A 211 14.55 -4.99 5.59
C SER A 211 15.28 -5.93 6.55
N LEU A 212 16.06 -6.83 5.96
CA LEU A 212 17.05 -7.66 6.64
C LEU A 212 18.39 -7.35 5.98
N GLU A 213 19.33 -6.87 6.78
CA GLU A 213 20.62 -6.38 6.32
C GLU A 213 21.72 -7.13 7.03
N VAL A 214 22.70 -7.61 6.27
CA VAL A 214 23.95 -8.16 6.78
C VAL A 214 25.10 -7.41 6.11
N ASP A 215 25.76 -6.56 6.88
CA ASP A 215 26.94 -5.80 6.48
C ASP A 215 28.18 -6.49 7.07
N THR A 216 28.87 -7.26 6.24
CA THR A 216 30.10 -7.98 6.64
C THR A 216 31.30 -7.07 6.82
N LEU A 217 31.31 -5.88 6.18
CA LEU A 217 32.40 -4.92 6.30
C LEU A 217 32.40 -4.30 7.70
N HIS A 218 31.23 -3.90 8.18
CA HIS A 218 31.07 -3.30 9.50
C HIS A 218 30.62 -4.28 10.57
N GLN A 219 30.48 -5.57 10.25
CA GLN A 219 30.01 -6.61 11.16
C GLN A 219 28.65 -6.29 11.78
N VAL A 220 27.68 -5.87 10.95
CA VAL A 220 26.33 -5.52 11.40
C VAL A 220 25.31 -6.48 10.81
N ALA A 221 24.45 -7.05 11.65
CA ALA A 221 23.21 -7.70 11.24
C ALA A 221 22.02 -6.90 11.78
N ARG A 222 21.05 -6.59 10.92
CA ARG A 222 19.92 -5.73 11.25
C ARG A 222 18.61 -6.24 10.66
N ALA A 223 17.55 -6.22 11.48
CA ALA A 223 16.18 -6.46 11.06
C ALA A 223 15.35 -5.21 11.37
N CYS A 224 14.92 -4.51 10.32
CA CYS A 224 14.22 -3.24 10.42
C CYS A 224 12.82 -3.37 9.82
N PHE A 225 11.81 -2.89 10.54
CA PHE A 225 10.41 -2.89 10.16
C PHE A 225 9.85 -1.51 10.44
N THR A 226 9.53 -0.75 9.40
CA THR A 226 8.98 0.60 9.52
C THR A 226 7.50 0.57 9.18
N ASN A 227 6.66 1.07 10.08
CA ASN A 227 5.21 1.13 9.93
C ASN A 227 4.57 -0.19 9.44
N VAL A 228 4.97 -1.30 10.08
CA VAL A 228 4.42 -2.64 9.83
C VAL A 228 3.31 -2.92 10.83
N ASP A 229 2.26 -3.59 10.38
CA ASP A 229 1.13 -3.94 11.23
C ASP A 229 1.49 -5.05 12.25
N PHE A 230 0.70 -5.13 13.32
CA PHE A 230 0.87 -6.08 14.42
C PHE A 230 1.05 -7.53 13.98
N LEU A 231 0.20 -8.03 13.08
CA LEU A 231 0.30 -9.40 12.57
C LEU A 231 1.57 -9.56 11.74
N GLY A 232 1.88 -8.58 10.91
CA GLY A 232 3.09 -8.55 10.09
C GLY A 232 4.35 -8.71 10.94
N LEU A 233 4.47 -8.00 12.07
CA LEU A 233 5.64 -8.11 12.95
C LEU A 233 5.83 -9.54 13.50
N TYR A 234 4.77 -10.14 14.03
CA TYR A 234 4.83 -11.52 14.52
C TYR A 234 5.10 -12.52 13.40
N ASP A 235 4.46 -12.37 12.24
CA ASP A 235 4.67 -13.27 11.11
C ASP A 235 6.13 -13.27 10.65
N ASN A 236 6.72 -12.09 10.46
CA ASN A 236 8.14 -11.94 10.09
C ASN A 236 9.07 -12.47 11.18
N ALA A 237 8.72 -12.30 12.46
CA ALA A 237 9.48 -12.85 13.57
C ALA A 237 9.50 -14.39 13.53
N TYR A 238 8.35 -15.04 13.35
CA TYR A 238 8.25 -16.50 13.30
C TYR A 238 8.82 -17.12 12.02
N THR A 239 8.70 -16.45 10.87
CA THR A 239 9.31 -16.95 9.63
C THR A 239 10.80 -16.65 9.55
N SER A 240 11.30 -15.70 10.36
CA SER A 240 12.66 -15.17 10.24
C SER A 240 13.00 -14.83 8.79
N SER A 241 12.06 -14.19 8.09
CA SER A 241 12.16 -13.80 6.68
C SER A 241 11.43 -12.49 6.43
N LEU A 242 11.76 -11.80 5.32
CA LEU A 242 11.00 -10.66 4.82
C LEU A 242 9.70 -11.14 4.15
N GLY A 243 8.65 -11.20 4.95
CA GLY A 243 7.33 -11.66 4.56
C GLY A 243 7.23 -13.19 4.47
N SER A 244 6.02 -13.70 4.68
CA SER A 244 5.66 -15.08 4.40
C SER A 244 4.95 -15.18 3.04
N ALA A 245 5.52 -15.97 2.13
CA ALA A 245 4.93 -16.28 0.82
C ALA A 245 3.56 -17.00 0.92
N ASP A 246 3.17 -17.45 2.12
CA ASP A 246 1.93 -18.15 2.40
C ASP A 246 1.13 -17.46 3.52
N LEU A 247 1.33 -16.16 3.76
CA LEU A 247 0.58 -15.42 4.78
C LEU A 247 -0.91 -15.36 4.44
N HIS A 248 -1.73 -16.09 5.18
CA HIS A 248 -3.19 -15.94 5.18
C HIS A 248 -3.64 -15.23 6.46
N ARG A 249 -3.86 -13.92 6.37
CA ARG A 249 -4.04 -13.05 7.54
C ARG A 249 -5.15 -13.51 8.50
N PRO A 250 -6.36 -13.89 8.03
CA PRO A 250 -7.45 -14.28 8.94
C PRO A 250 -7.21 -15.54 9.75
N SER A 251 -6.31 -16.44 9.31
CA SER A 251 -6.03 -17.69 10.02
C SER A 251 -4.62 -17.80 10.57
N ARG A 252 -3.72 -16.86 10.23
CA ARG A 252 -2.32 -16.91 10.67
C ARG A 252 -2.18 -16.71 12.17
N MET A 253 -3.05 -15.92 12.80
CA MET A 253 -2.98 -15.63 14.23
C MET A 253 -4.29 -15.98 14.95
N ILE A 254 -4.17 -16.74 16.03
CA ILE A 254 -5.28 -17.11 16.93
C ILE A 254 -5.05 -16.39 18.25
N ARG A 255 -6.02 -15.56 18.64
CA ARG A 255 -5.99 -14.75 19.86
C ARG A 255 -6.71 -15.51 20.99
N LYS A 256 -5.97 -15.88 22.03
CA LYS A 256 -6.51 -16.35 23.32
C LYS A 256 -6.15 -15.39 24.48
N ASP A 257 -5.46 -14.31 24.16
CA ASP A 257 -5.10 -13.23 25.06
C ASP A 257 -6.19 -12.14 25.12
N THR A 258 -6.04 -11.20 26.04
CA THR A 258 -6.93 -10.03 26.21
C THR A 258 -6.33 -8.72 25.68
N ASN A 259 -5.19 -8.76 24.97
CA ASN A 259 -4.54 -7.55 24.47
C ASN A 259 -5.45 -6.83 23.44
N PRO A 260 -5.67 -5.50 23.57
CA PRO A 260 -6.64 -4.78 22.75
C PRO A 260 -6.18 -4.50 21.31
N VAL A 261 -4.90 -4.74 20.97
CA VAL A 261 -4.37 -4.43 19.64
C VAL A 261 -5.00 -5.35 18.59
N ASN A 262 -5.54 -4.76 17.53
CA ASN A 262 -6.21 -5.50 16.47
C ASN A 262 -5.21 -6.22 15.54
N THR A 263 -5.55 -7.44 15.13
CA THR A 263 -4.77 -8.24 14.16
C THR A 263 -5.05 -7.84 12.70
N LYS A 264 -6.24 -7.30 12.41
CA LYS A 264 -6.59 -6.77 11.08
C LYS A 264 -5.95 -5.40 10.89
N GLU A 265 -5.42 -5.12 9.71
CA GLU A 265 -4.80 -3.82 9.43
C GLU A 265 -5.76 -2.65 9.71
N ASP A 266 -5.28 -1.66 10.47
CA ASP A 266 -6.00 -0.43 10.74
C ASP A 266 -5.30 0.76 10.06
N TYR A 267 -5.74 1.06 8.84
CA TYR A 267 -5.25 2.20 8.05
C TYR A 267 -5.95 3.52 8.38
N LYS A 268 -6.88 3.54 9.35
CA LYS A 268 -7.66 4.72 9.72
C LYS A 268 -7.08 5.40 10.96
N THR A 269 -6.92 4.62 12.03
CA THR A 269 -6.41 5.14 13.30
C THR A 269 -4.97 4.73 13.57
N PHE A 270 -4.42 3.81 12.76
CA PHE A 270 -3.04 3.34 12.83
C PHE A 270 -2.65 2.79 14.21
N THR A 271 -3.64 2.32 14.97
CA THR A 271 -3.44 1.88 16.37
C THR A 271 -2.68 0.56 16.48
N ASN A 272 -2.63 -0.21 15.39
CA ASN A 272 -1.89 -1.47 15.31
C ASN A 272 -0.69 -1.43 14.37
N ILE A 273 -0.20 -0.23 14.03
CA ILE A 273 0.97 -0.03 13.18
C ILE A 273 2.15 0.43 14.04
N PHE A 274 3.29 -0.24 13.87
CA PHE A 274 4.46 -0.05 14.70
C PHE A 274 5.74 0.03 13.86
N CYS A 275 6.78 0.58 14.46
CA CYS A 275 8.15 0.43 13.97
C CYS A 275 8.91 -0.49 14.94
N TYR A 276 9.71 -1.40 14.40
CA TYR A 276 10.61 -2.26 15.15
C TYR A 276 11.97 -2.29 14.45
N ASP A 277 13.05 -2.14 15.19
CA ASP A 277 14.40 -2.16 14.63
C ASP A 277 15.35 -2.86 15.59
N LEU A 278 16.01 -3.91 15.11
CA LEU A 278 16.89 -4.78 15.88
C LEU A 278 18.23 -4.88 15.18
N MET A 279 19.30 -4.53 15.88
CA MET A 279 20.66 -4.54 15.34
C MET A 279 21.63 -5.25 16.27
N TYR A 280 22.58 -5.96 15.69
CA TYR A 280 23.73 -6.59 16.35
C TYR A 280 25.02 -6.19 15.65
N LYS A 281 26.08 -5.97 16.44
CA LYS A 281 27.47 -5.88 15.96
C LYS A 281 28.07 -7.28 15.85
N ASP A 282 27.38 -8.14 15.13
CA ASP A 282 27.75 -9.52 14.87
C ASP A 282 26.98 -10.02 13.64
N THR A 283 27.67 -10.71 12.73
CA THR A 283 27.07 -11.27 11.50
C THR A 283 26.74 -12.75 11.63
N THR A 284 27.05 -13.38 12.76
CA THR A 284 26.74 -14.79 13.05
C THR A 284 25.37 -14.97 13.73
N THR A 285 24.75 -13.88 14.15
CA THR A 285 23.39 -13.88 14.71
C THR A 285 22.35 -13.98 13.58
N PHE A 286 22.01 -15.22 13.19
CA PHE A 286 21.04 -15.49 12.12
C PHE A 286 19.58 -15.57 12.59
N ASN A 287 19.33 -15.59 13.91
CA ASN A 287 18.00 -15.84 14.48
C ASN A 287 17.38 -14.59 15.13
N PHE A 288 17.23 -13.52 14.35
CA PHE A 288 16.55 -12.30 14.80
C PHE A 288 15.11 -12.59 15.25
N GLY A 289 14.45 -13.60 14.65
CA GLY A 289 13.07 -13.98 14.95
C GLY A 289 12.82 -14.28 16.42
N LYS A 290 13.66 -15.08 17.08
CA LYS A 290 13.52 -15.36 18.52
C LYS A 290 13.61 -14.11 19.39
N HIS A 291 14.48 -13.17 19.03
CA HIS A 291 14.63 -11.92 19.76
C HIS A 291 13.44 -10.99 19.54
N MET A 292 12.95 -10.90 18.29
CA MET A 292 11.73 -10.19 17.96
C MET A 292 10.54 -10.72 18.76
N VAL A 293 10.31 -12.04 18.75
CA VAL A 293 9.20 -12.65 19.51
C VAL A 293 9.26 -12.26 20.98
N ARG A 294 10.43 -12.37 21.60
CA ARG A 294 10.60 -11.98 23.01
C ARG A 294 10.27 -10.51 23.25
N ASP A 295 10.85 -9.62 22.46
CA ASP A 295 10.68 -8.17 22.65
C ASP A 295 9.22 -7.74 22.37
N LEU A 296 8.53 -8.37 21.40
CA LEU A 296 7.11 -8.17 21.12
C LEU A 296 6.22 -8.72 22.26
N ASP A 297 6.45 -9.96 22.69
CA ASP A 297 5.72 -10.59 23.79
C ASP A 297 5.81 -9.76 25.08
N ASP A 298 7.02 -9.28 25.40
CA ASP A 298 7.26 -8.44 26.57
C ASP A 298 6.54 -7.09 26.47
N TYR A 299 6.60 -6.42 25.32
CA TYR A 299 5.91 -5.13 25.13
C TYR A 299 4.38 -5.28 25.18
N PHE A 300 3.84 -6.29 24.51
CA PHE A 300 2.39 -6.49 24.44
C PHE A 300 1.82 -7.22 25.66
N GLY A 301 2.66 -7.69 26.58
CA GLY A 301 2.20 -8.40 27.78
C GLY A 301 1.51 -9.73 27.44
N VAL A 302 2.01 -10.42 26.41
CA VAL A 302 1.47 -11.71 25.94
C VAL A 302 2.56 -12.77 25.97
N LYS A 303 2.14 -14.02 25.78
CA LYS A 303 3.02 -15.14 25.44
C LYS A 303 2.60 -15.66 24.08
N SER A 304 3.52 -15.74 23.13
CA SER A 304 3.25 -16.30 21.81
C SER A 304 4.03 -17.57 21.52
N HIS A 305 3.48 -18.41 20.64
CA HIS A 305 4.16 -19.57 20.06
C HIS A 305 3.56 -19.94 18.70
N GLU A 306 4.31 -20.68 17.88
CA GLU A 306 3.82 -21.23 16.61
C GLU A 306 3.45 -22.71 16.75
N GLU A 307 2.28 -23.09 16.23
CA GLU A 307 1.82 -24.47 16.15
C GLU A 307 1.33 -24.80 14.74
N THR A 308 1.29 -26.08 14.39
CA THR A 308 0.60 -26.54 13.18
C THR A 308 -0.82 -26.98 13.52
N LYS A 309 -1.82 -26.33 12.92
CA LYS A 309 -3.23 -26.70 13.06
C LYS A 309 -3.85 -27.12 11.74
N LYS A 310 -4.75 -28.10 11.80
CA LYS A 310 -5.59 -28.49 10.67
C LYS A 310 -6.73 -27.50 10.52
N ILE A 311 -6.65 -26.61 9.53
CA ILE A 311 -7.69 -25.60 9.23
C ILE A 311 -8.34 -25.89 7.88
N LYS A 312 -9.60 -25.46 7.70
CA LYS A 312 -10.28 -25.59 6.41
C LYS A 312 -9.57 -24.71 5.38
N CYS A 313 -9.29 -25.27 4.21
CA CYS A 313 -8.63 -24.61 3.10
C CYS A 313 -9.37 -24.92 1.80
N LEU A 314 -9.30 -24.01 0.84
CA LEU A 314 -9.54 -24.32 -0.57
C LEU A 314 -8.27 -24.96 -1.12
N VAL A 315 -8.38 -26.16 -1.68
CA VAL A 315 -7.23 -26.89 -2.24
C VAL A 315 -7.45 -27.05 -3.74
N ILE A 316 -6.50 -26.55 -4.53
CA ILE A 316 -6.38 -26.82 -5.96
C ILE A 316 -5.43 -27.99 -6.11
N ARG A 317 -5.88 -29.10 -6.70
CA ARG A 317 -5.06 -30.30 -6.95
C ARG A 317 -5.39 -30.94 -8.28
N GLU A 318 -4.59 -31.93 -8.69
CA GLU A 318 -4.84 -32.71 -9.90
C GLU A 318 -6.16 -33.51 -9.80
N LYS A 319 -6.88 -33.56 -10.90
CA LYS A 319 -8.06 -34.41 -11.09
C LYS A 319 -7.82 -35.34 -12.28
N GLY A 320 -7.64 -36.63 -12.00
CA GLY A 320 -7.28 -37.62 -13.02
C GLY A 320 -5.82 -37.51 -13.46
N SER A 321 -5.49 -38.03 -14.63
CA SER A 321 -4.11 -38.09 -15.16
C SER A 321 -3.74 -36.95 -16.13
N SER A 322 -4.70 -36.09 -16.47
CA SER A 322 -4.49 -35.00 -17.42
C SER A 322 -3.75 -33.83 -16.75
N GLN A 323 -2.63 -33.41 -17.34
CA GLN A 323 -1.82 -32.29 -16.84
C GLN A 323 -1.88 -31.06 -17.78
N ILE A 324 -3.07 -30.77 -18.33
CA ILE A 324 -3.27 -29.62 -19.24
C ILE A 324 -2.85 -28.31 -18.58
N TYR A 325 -2.96 -28.20 -17.25
CA TYR A 325 -2.47 -27.05 -16.50
C TYR A 325 -0.97 -26.76 -16.65
N ARG A 326 -0.18 -27.66 -17.26
CA ARG A 326 1.24 -27.41 -17.58
C ARG A 326 1.44 -26.68 -18.92
N GLN A 327 0.41 -26.63 -19.76
CA GLN A 327 0.46 -25.97 -21.07
C GLN A 327 0.11 -24.49 -20.95
N PRO A 328 0.67 -23.59 -21.79
CA PRO A 328 0.29 -22.19 -21.79
C PRO A 328 -1.20 -21.99 -22.12
N LEU A 329 -1.84 -21.02 -21.46
CA LEU A 329 -3.21 -20.62 -21.77
C LEU A 329 -3.26 -20.02 -23.19
N ASP A 330 -4.21 -20.48 -24.01
CA ASP A 330 -4.47 -19.95 -25.36
C ASP A 330 -3.23 -19.94 -26.29
N GLY A 331 -2.22 -20.81 -26.04
CA GLY A 331 -0.94 -20.82 -26.76
C GLY A 331 -0.04 -19.60 -26.46
N TYR A 332 -0.37 -18.83 -25.42
CA TYR A 332 0.32 -17.60 -25.06
C TYR A 332 1.58 -17.90 -24.23
N GLU A 333 2.75 -17.84 -24.87
CA GLU A 333 4.03 -18.23 -24.25
C GLU A 333 4.56 -17.29 -23.15
N LYS A 334 4.03 -16.06 -23.04
CA LYS A 334 4.49 -15.09 -22.05
C LYS A 334 3.84 -15.32 -20.69
N LYS A 335 4.66 -15.32 -19.64
CA LYS A 335 4.20 -15.42 -18.25
C LYS A 335 3.32 -14.24 -17.87
N PHE A 336 2.18 -14.51 -17.25
CA PHE A 336 1.38 -13.49 -16.58
C PHE A 336 0.59 -14.10 -15.41
N LEU A 337 0.27 -13.26 -14.43
CA LEU A 337 -0.53 -13.63 -13.27
C LEU A 337 -1.56 -12.53 -13.03
N ASN A 338 -2.83 -12.91 -13.06
CA ASN A 338 -3.97 -12.06 -12.72
C ASN A 338 -4.91 -12.83 -11.78
N CYS A 339 -4.55 -12.83 -10.50
CA CYS A 339 -5.26 -13.55 -9.44
C CYS A 339 -5.60 -12.62 -8.27
N LYS A 340 -6.54 -11.69 -8.49
CA LYS A 340 -6.97 -10.74 -7.45
C LYS A 340 -8.09 -11.28 -6.55
N MET A 341 -8.61 -12.48 -6.83
CA MET A 341 -9.64 -13.17 -6.04
C MET A 341 -10.86 -12.29 -5.74
N ILE A 342 -11.29 -11.52 -6.75
CA ILE A 342 -12.49 -10.69 -6.68
C ILE A 342 -13.69 -11.57 -7.01
N ILE A 343 -14.70 -11.59 -6.15
CA ILE A 343 -15.90 -12.43 -6.30
C ILE A 343 -16.55 -12.15 -7.67
N GLY A 344 -16.85 -13.22 -8.41
CA GLY A 344 -17.46 -13.18 -9.74
C GLY A 344 -16.52 -12.75 -10.87
N LYS A 345 -15.22 -12.54 -10.60
CA LYS A 345 -14.24 -12.22 -11.64
C LYS A 345 -13.41 -13.44 -12.02
N LYS A 346 -13.05 -13.51 -13.30
CA LYS A 346 -12.16 -14.52 -13.85
C LYS A 346 -10.72 -14.23 -13.47
N ASN A 347 -10.07 -15.20 -12.86
CA ASN A 347 -8.65 -15.17 -12.51
C ASN A 347 -7.89 -16.06 -13.48
N LYS A 348 -6.66 -15.66 -13.80
CA LYS A 348 -5.80 -16.37 -14.74
C LYS A 348 -4.38 -16.44 -14.21
N ALA A 349 -3.83 -17.63 -14.20
CA ALA A 349 -2.40 -17.89 -14.05
C ALA A 349 -1.89 -18.46 -15.36
N ASN A 350 -0.80 -17.93 -15.92
CA ASN A 350 -0.17 -18.49 -17.11
C ASN A 350 1.34 -18.59 -16.92
N LYS A 351 1.85 -19.82 -17.00
CA LYS A 351 3.24 -20.16 -16.68
C LYS A 351 3.69 -19.57 -15.34
N ALA A 352 2.78 -19.54 -14.36
CA ALA A 352 3.00 -18.94 -13.05
C ALA A 352 3.68 -19.95 -12.12
N TRP A 353 4.64 -19.47 -11.33
CA TRP A 353 5.22 -20.30 -10.26
C TRP A 353 4.32 -20.26 -9.04
N GLN A 354 4.21 -21.41 -8.36
CA GLN A 354 3.31 -21.54 -7.21
C GLN A 354 3.61 -20.57 -6.07
N GLY A 355 4.88 -20.20 -5.85
CA GLY A 355 5.25 -19.24 -4.79
C GLY A 355 4.55 -17.89 -4.94
N PHE A 356 4.62 -17.28 -6.12
CA PHE A 356 3.93 -16.01 -6.41
C PHE A 356 2.41 -16.15 -6.38
N LEU A 357 1.90 -17.32 -6.81
CA LEU A 357 0.48 -17.59 -6.78
C LEU A 357 -0.03 -17.68 -5.33
N LYS A 358 0.69 -18.38 -4.43
CA LYS A 358 0.33 -18.52 -3.01
C LYS A 358 0.21 -17.17 -2.31
N GLU A 359 1.15 -16.26 -2.59
CA GLU A 359 1.14 -14.90 -2.05
C GLU A 359 -0.13 -14.15 -2.49
N GLU A 360 -0.42 -14.11 -3.78
CA GLU A 360 -1.60 -13.42 -4.33
C GLU A 360 -2.92 -14.07 -3.88
N LEU A 361 -2.96 -15.41 -3.80
CA LEU A 361 -4.14 -16.17 -3.40
C LEU A 361 -4.44 -16.12 -1.89
N ASN A 362 -3.50 -15.74 -1.02
CA ASN A 362 -3.77 -15.69 0.43
C ASN A 362 -3.84 -14.27 0.98
N ARG A 363 -3.43 -13.27 0.19
CA ARG A 363 -3.27 -11.88 0.64
C ARG A 363 -4.54 -11.22 1.19
N ASN A 364 -5.75 -11.63 0.78
CA ASN A 364 -7.02 -11.05 1.27
C ASN A 364 -8.22 -11.98 1.10
N ASN A 365 -8.05 -13.28 1.39
CA ASN A 365 -9.15 -14.24 1.27
C ASN A 365 -9.72 -14.64 2.63
N TYR A 366 -10.97 -15.11 2.64
CA TYR A 366 -11.67 -15.54 3.85
C TYR A 366 -11.23 -16.95 4.30
N MET A 367 -10.88 -17.80 3.33
CA MET A 367 -10.37 -19.16 3.54
C MET A 367 -9.00 -19.27 2.86
N PRO A 368 -7.99 -19.86 3.53
CA PRO A 368 -6.68 -20.03 2.91
C PRO A 368 -6.76 -20.92 1.68
N VAL A 369 -6.01 -20.56 0.65
CA VAL A 369 -5.93 -21.31 -0.60
C VAL A 369 -4.59 -22.01 -0.69
N ILE A 370 -4.63 -23.31 -0.98
CA ILE A 370 -3.46 -24.17 -1.17
C ILE A 370 -3.46 -24.65 -2.61
N VAL A 371 -2.33 -24.46 -3.28
CA VAL A 371 -2.04 -25.05 -4.58
C VAL A 371 -1.20 -26.29 -4.30
N ASP A 372 -1.83 -27.44 -4.40
CA ASP A 372 -1.28 -28.77 -4.09
C ASP A 372 -0.89 -29.47 -5.39
N LEU A 373 0.10 -28.88 -6.07
CA LEU A 373 0.65 -29.35 -7.34
C LEU A 373 2.19 -29.43 -7.23
N ASP A 374 2.86 -29.96 -8.24
CA ASP A 374 4.33 -29.98 -8.31
C ASP A 374 4.92 -28.56 -8.31
N ILE A 375 5.67 -28.22 -7.27
CA ILE A 375 6.22 -26.88 -7.03
C ILE A 375 7.33 -26.50 -8.01
N ASN A 376 7.95 -27.49 -8.65
CA ASN A 376 9.11 -27.31 -9.52
C ASN A 376 8.74 -26.97 -10.96
N GLN A 377 7.44 -26.84 -11.26
CA GLN A 377 6.97 -26.51 -12.60
C GLN A 377 5.97 -25.34 -12.60
N PRO A 378 6.00 -24.51 -13.66
CA PRO A 378 5.03 -23.46 -13.83
C PRO A 378 3.65 -24.05 -14.16
N ILE A 379 2.60 -23.36 -13.73
CA ILE A 379 1.21 -23.78 -13.92
C ILE A 379 0.39 -22.70 -14.62
N SER A 380 -0.62 -23.15 -15.34
CA SER A 380 -1.47 -22.37 -16.22
C SER A 380 -2.91 -22.83 -16.09
N PHE A 381 -3.78 -21.97 -15.57
CA PHE A 381 -5.20 -22.26 -15.44
C PHE A 381 -5.98 -20.96 -15.27
N GLU A 382 -7.28 -21.03 -15.49
CA GLU A 382 -8.19 -19.92 -15.28
C GLU A 382 -9.52 -20.37 -14.73
N PHE A 383 -10.09 -19.58 -13.83
CA PHE A 383 -11.35 -19.88 -13.17
C PHE A 383 -12.02 -18.61 -12.65
N THR A 384 -13.33 -18.62 -12.57
CA THR A 384 -14.10 -17.56 -11.90
C THR A 384 -14.02 -17.74 -10.38
N TRP A 385 -13.69 -16.70 -9.63
CA TRP A 385 -13.69 -16.78 -8.17
C TRP A 385 -15.11 -16.69 -7.63
N THR A 386 -15.68 -17.83 -7.26
CA THR A 386 -17.00 -17.95 -6.60
C THR A 386 -16.85 -18.75 -5.32
N PRO A 387 -16.30 -18.13 -4.26
CA PRO A 387 -15.91 -18.82 -3.03
C PRO A 387 -17.03 -19.58 -2.31
N ASP A 388 -18.28 -19.16 -2.51
CA ASP A 388 -19.48 -19.80 -1.96
C ASP A 388 -19.98 -20.99 -2.81
N ASP A 389 -19.45 -21.15 -4.02
CA ASP A 389 -19.76 -22.26 -4.94
C ASP A 389 -18.47 -22.93 -5.44
N VAL A 390 -17.88 -23.73 -4.55
CA VAL A 390 -16.67 -24.51 -4.85
C VAL A 390 -16.92 -25.53 -5.98
N LYS A 391 -18.15 -26.02 -6.15
CA LYS A 391 -18.48 -26.96 -7.23
C LYS A 391 -18.38 -26.29 -8.59
N ALA A 392 -18.89 -25.06 -8.73
CA ALA A 392 -18.74 -24.28 -9.96
C ALA A 392 -17.27 -24.00 -10.30
N MET A 393 -16.48 -23.55 -9.31
CA MET A 393 -15.04 -23.34 -9.52
C MET A 393 -14.31 -24.63 -9.91
N SER A 394 -14.63 -25.74 -9.25
CA SER A 394 -14.05 -27.04 -9.54
C SER A 394 -14.37 -27.48 -10.97
N LYS A 395 -15.63 -27.33 -11.42
CA LYS A 395 -16.05 -27.62 -12.79
C LYS A 395 -15.30 -26.79 -13.83
N GLU A 396 -15.01 -25.52 -13.57
CA GLU A 396 -14.18 -24.70 -14.46
C GLU A 396 -12.73 -25.18 -14.52
N LEU A 397 -12.19 -25.75 -13.44
CA LEU A 397 -10.83 -26.25 -13.37
C LEU A 397 -10.64 -27.62 -14.05
N GLU A 398 -11.71 -28.41 -14.20
CA GLU A 398 -11.64 -29.75 -14.83
C GLU A 398 -11.07 -29.71 -16.24
N LYS A 399 -11.31 -28.64 -17.01
CA LYS A 399 -10.73 -28.47 -18.36
C LYS A 399 -9.20 -28.38 -18.36
N PHE A 400 -8.60 -28.12 -17.20
CA PHE A 400 -7.15 -28.09 -17.01
C PHE A 400 -6.61 -29.35 -16.33
N GLY A 401 -7.45 -30.35 -16.05
CA GLY A 401 -7.08 -31.52 -15.25
C GLY A 401 -6.92 -31.21 -13.77
N LEU A 402 -7.60 -30.17 -13.29
CA LEU A 402 -7.55 -29.72 -11.90
C LEU A 402 -8.94 -29.81 -11.25
N GLU A 403 -8.97 -29.85 -9.93
CA GLU A 403 -10.18 -29.63 -9.15
C GLU A 403 -9.93 -28.69 -7.98
N MET A 404 -11.03 -28.08 -7.50
CA MET A 404 -11.03 -27.35 -6.24
C MET A 404 -11.90 -28.08 -5.21
N VAL A 405 -11.34 -28.30 -4.02
CA VAL A 405 -12.03 -28.97 -2.91
C VAL A 405 -11.84 -28.21 -1.60
N ILE A 406 -12.76 -28.42 -0.65
CA ILE A 406 -12.60 -27.95 0.73
C ILE A 406 -12.02 -29.09 1.56
N GLU A 407 -10.81 -28.91 2.08
CA GLU A 407 -10.17 -29.90 2.94
C GLU A 407 -9.54 -29.27 4.18
N LYS A 408 -9.37 -30.06 5.24
CA LYS A 408 -8.57 -29.65 6.39
C LYS A 408 -7.10 -29.93 6.11
N ARG A 409 -6.27 -28.89 6.01
CA ARG A 409 -4.83 -29.02 5.73
C ARG A 409 -4.01 -28.46 6.90
N PRO A 410 -2.84 -29.04 7.20
CA PRO A 410 -1.95 -28.51 8.22
C PRO A 410 -1.44 -27.14 7.79
N ARG A 411 -1.60 -26.14 8.66
CA ARG A 411 -1.03 -24.79 8.47
C ARG A 411 -0.44 -24.29 9.78
N LYS A 412 0.67 -23.56 9.66
CA LYS A 412 1.32 -22.89 10.79
C LYS A 412 0.47 -21.71 11.24
N VAL A 413 0.18 -21.65 12.53
CA VAL A 413 -0.57 -20.56 13.17
C VAL A 413 0.22 -20.05 14.38
N ILE A 414 0.14 -18.75 14.60
CA ILE A 414 0.70 -18.06 15.77
C ILE A 414 -0.42 -17.99 16.80
N ILE A 415 -0.16 -18.47 18.01
CA ILE A 415 -1.10 -18.41 19.12
C ILE A 415 -0.57 -17.38 20.11
N LEU A 416 -1.40 -16.39 20.46
CA LEU A 416 -1.14 -15.45 21.54
C LEU A 416 -2.00 -15.82 22.74
N GLU A 417 -1.40 -15.86 23.92
CA GLU A 417 -2.02 -16.17 25.20
C GLU A 417 -1.67 -15.09 26.23
N ASN A 418 -2.49 -14.96 27.28
CA ASN A 418 -2.14 -14.08 28.39
C ASN A 418 -0.84 -14.56 29.05
N LYS A 419 -0.02 -13.59 29.46
CA LYS A 419 1.24 -13.86 30.16
C LYS A 419 1.02 -14.50 31.53
#